data_AF-A0A812ICM8-F1
#
_entry.id   AF-A0A812ICM8-F1
#
_cell.length_a   1.000
_cell.length_b   1.000
_cell.length_c   1.000
_cell.angle_alpha   90.00
_cell.angle_beta   90.00
_cell.angle_gamma   90.00
#
_symmetry.space_group_name_H-M   'P 1'
#
loop_
_entity.id
_entity.type
_entity.pdbx_description
1 polymer ?
#
loop_
_entity_poly.entity_id
_entity_poly.type
_entity_poly.pdbx_seq_one_letter_code
_entity_poly.pdbx_strand_id
1 'polypeptide(L)'
;MLAEMERWVDDFPPIAQPMRFGNKAFRQWHARLCEKGEGLLADALRRAPAATAEQVGPLSTELAYYLRGSFGDERRIDYGTGHEVAFLAILFALGSTGILARSDAADAVLVVFADYIRLMRRLQKVYMLEPAGLCS
;
A
#
# COMPACT_ATOMS: atom_id res chain seq x y z
N MET A 1 -8.66 -5.53 -0.39
CA MET A 1 -7.99 -4.20 -0.34
C MET A 1 -7.00 -4.03 -1.47
N LEU A 2 -5.89 -4.79 -1.52
CA LEU A 2 -4.85 -4.63 -2.55
C LEU A 2 -5.37 -4.78 -4.00
N ALA A 3 -6.24 -5.75 -4.25
CA ALA A 3 -6.88 -5.91 -5.56
C ALA A 3 -7.72 -4.69 -6.00
N GLU A 4 -8.33 -3.97 -5.05
CA GLU A 4 -9.09 -2.74 -5.36
C GLU A 4 -8.14 -1.59 -5.71
N MET A 5 -7.04 -1.45 -4.96
CA MET A 5 -5.98 -0.47 -5.24
C MET A 5 -5.29 -0.74 -6.58
N GLU A 6 -5.16 -2.02 -6.95
CA GLU A 6 -4.67 -2.44 -8.26
C GLU A 6 -5.60 -1.96 -9.38
N ARG A 7 -6.92 -2.12 -9.24
CA ARG A 7 -7.88 -1.65 -10.26
C ARG A 7 -7.84 -0.14 -10.47
N TRP A 8 -7.50 0.65 -9.45
CA TRP A 8 -7.37 2.12 -9.62
C TRP A 8 -6.28 2.53 -10.60
N VAL A 9 -5.30 1.66 -10.89
CA VAL A 9 -4.27 1.94 -11.90
C VAL A 9 -4.92 2.13 -13.29
N ASP A 10 -6.02 1.42 -13.57
CA ASP A 10 -6.75 1.54 -14.83
C ASP A 10 -7.55 2.85 -14.92
N ASP A 11 -7.96 3.41 -13.77
CA ASP A 11 -8.66 4.70 -13.70
C ASP A 11 -7.72 5.91 -13.91
N PHE A 12 -6.41 5.70 -13.76
CA PHE A 12 -5.39 6.73 -13.90
C PHE A 12 -4.32 6.29 -14.90
N PRO A 13 -4.64 6.25 -16.21
CA PRO A 13 -3.67 5.88 -17.23
C PRO A 13 -2.48 6.85 -17.26
N PRO A 14 -1.29 6.39 -17.69
CA PRO A 14 -0.11 7.24 -17.77
C PRO A 14 -0.35 8.39 -18.75
N ILE A 15 -0.01 9.61 -18.31
CA ILE A 15 -0.16 10.81 -19.14
C ILE A 15 1.02 10.91 -20.11
N ALA A 16 0.77 11.38 -21.32
CA ALA A 16 1.81 11.71 -22.28
C ALA A 16 2.70 12.83 -21.73
N GLN A 17 3.95 12.50 -21.39
CA GLN A 17 4.94 13.43 -20.86
C GLN A 17 6.35 13.02 -21.32
N PRO A 18 7.36 13.90 -21.20
CA PRO A 18 8.75 13.52 -21.47
C PRO A 18 9.16 12.31 -20.60
N MET A 19 9.58 11.21 -21.24
CA MET A 19 9.84 9.90 -20.62
C MET A 19 10.94 9.87 -19.55
N ARG A 20 11.69 10.95 -19.37
CA ARG A 20 12.87 10.98 -18.48
C ARG A 20 12.55 11.10 -16.98
N PHE A 21 11.27 11.24 -16.62
CA PHE A 21 10.83 11.40 -15.23
C PHE A 21 9.60 10.54 -14.95
N GLY A 22 9.40 10.17 -13.69
CA GLY A 22 8.21 9.46 -13.22
C GLY A 22 6.89 10.11 -13.66
N ASN A 23 5.90 9.29 -13.99
CA ASN A 23 4.62 9.72 -14.55
C ASN A 23 3.75 10.44 -13.51
N LYS A 24 3.32 11.66 -13.82
CA LYS A 24 2.50 12.46 -12.89
C LYS A 24 1.13 11.86 -12.58
N ALA A 25 0.64 10.91 -13.39
CA ALA A 25 -0.58 10.16 -13.08
C ALA A 25 -0.49 9.41 -11.74
N PHE A 26 0.72 9.05 -11.29
CA PHE A 26 0.95 8.44 -9.97
C PHE A 26 0.40 9.31 -8.83
N ARG A 27 0.50 10.65 -8.94
CA ARG A 27 -0.02 11.57 -7.92
C ARG A 27 -1.53 11.47 -7.75
N GLN A 28 -2.26 11.20 -8.84
CA GLN A 28 -3.71 11.01 -8.78
C GLN A 28 -4.07 9.67 -8.13
N TRP A 29 -3.32 8.62 -8.48
CA TRP A 29 -3.46 7.32 -7.83
C TRP A 29 -3.15 7.40 -6.32
N HIS A 30 -2.06 8.08 -5.95
CA HIS A 30 -1.65 8.26 -4.55
C HIS A 30 -2.60 9.17 -3.76
N ALA A 31 -3.12 10.24 -4.39
CA ALA A 31 -4.16 11.07 -3.77
C ALA A 31 -5.41 10.24 -3.43
N ARG A 32 -5.82 9.33 -4.33
CA ARG A 32 -6.93 8.40 -4.05
C ARG A 32 -6.60 7.43 -2.92
N LEU A 33 -5.36 6.95 -2.82
CA LEU A 33 -4.89 6.16 -1.69
C LEU A 33 -5.02 6.95 -0.38
N CYS A 34 -4.63 8.22 -0.35
CA CYS A 34 -4.73 9.07 0.83
C CYS A 34 -6.19 9.29 1.27
N GLU A 35 -7.10 9.45 0.29
CA GLU A 35 -8.53 9.66 0.51
C GLU A 35 -9.26 8.38 0.96
N LYS A 36 -9.03 7.24 0.29
CA LYS A 36 -9.82 6.02 0.46
C LYS A 36 -9.14 4.91 1.26
N GLY A 37 -7.83 5.04 1.51
CA GLY A 37 -7.02 3.98 2.12
C GLY A 37 -7.49 3.57 3.52
N GLU A 38 -7.84 4.54 4.36
CA GLU A 38 -8.36 4.27 5.72
C GLU A 38 -9.69 3.53 5.69
N GLY A 39 -10.62 3.93 4.81
CA GLY A 39 -11.89 3.24 4.63
C GLY A 39 -11.71 1.79 4.17
N LEU A 40 -10.80 1.55 3.21
CA LEU A 40 -10.47 0.20 2.75
C LEU A 40 -9.84 -0.66 3.83
N LEU A 41 -8.98 -0.07 4.68
CA LEU A 41 -8.41 -0.75 5.84
C LEU A 41 -9.51 -1.11 6.85
N ALA A 42 -10.38 -0.16 7.19
CA ALA A 42 -11.49 -0.40 8.10
C ALA A 42 -12.41 -1.53 7.58
N ASP A 43 -12.72 -1.54 6.29
CA ASP A 43 -13.51 -2.61 5.67
C ASP A 43 -12.81 -3.96 5.67
N ALA A 44 -11.48 -3.99 5.46
CA ALA A 44 -10.70 -5.22 5.56
C ALA A 44 -10.68 -5.75 7.00
N LEU A 45 -10.50 -4.87 7.98
CA LEU A 45 -10.52 -5.21 9.41
C LEU A 45 -11.90 -5.74 9.84
N ARG A 46 -13.01 -5.11 9.43
CA ARG A 46 -14.37 -5.60 9.74
C ARG A 46 -14.66 -7.01 9.21
N ARG A 47 -13.98 -7.41 8.12
CA ARG A 47 -14.09 -8.75 7.53
C ARG A 47 -13.19 -9.77 8.21
N ALA A 48 -12.21 -9.33 9.00
CA ALA A 48 -11.32 -10.21 9.73
C ALA A 48 -12.07 -10.80 10.96
N PRO A 49 -12.20 -12.13 11.08
CA PRO A 49 -12.96 -12.75 12.17
C PRO A 49 -12.42 -12.43 13.57
N ALA A 50 -11.12 -12.15 13.67
CA ALA A 50 -10.43 -11.88 14.92
C ALA A 50 -10.46 -10.40 15.36
N ALA A 51 -10.95 -9.49 14.51
CA ALA A 51 -11.02 -8.07 14.84
C ALA A 51 -12.35 -7.72 15.52
N THR A 52 -12.31 -7.00 16.64
CA THR A 52 -13.52 -6.48 17.29
C THR A 52 -13.95 -5.13 16.72
N ALA A 53 -15.23 -4.78 16.86
CA ALA A 53 -15.76 -3.51 16.37
C ALA A 53 -15.06 -2.29 17.02
N GLU A 54 -14.66 -2.42 18.29
CA GLU A 54 -13.94 -1.36 19.01
C GLU A 54 -12.50 -1.18 18.51
N GLN A 55 -11.87 -2.24 17.99
CA GLN A 55 -10.51 -2.17 17.46
C GLN A 55 -10.44 -1.53 16.07
N VAL A 56 -11.48 -1.73 15.24
CA VAL A 56 -11.47 -1.34 13.82
C VAL A 56 -11.14 0.15 13.63
N GLY A 57 -11.81 1.04 14.38
CA GLY A 57 -11.64 2.49 14.22
C GLY A 57 -10.21 2.94 14.50
N PRO A 58 -9.73 2.83 15.76
CA PRO A 58 -8.39 3.25 16.14
C PRO A 58 -7.29 2.60 15.31
N LEU A 59 -7.41 1.29 15.04
CA LEU A 59 -6.41 0.56 14.27
C LEU A 59 -6.40 0.99 12.81
N SER A 60 -7.56 1.21 12.17
CA SER A 60 -7.60 1.70 10.79
C SER A 60 -6.94 3.07 10.63
N THR A 61 -7.15 3.99 11.58
CA THR A 61 -6.53 5.31 11.59
C THR A 61 -5.01 5.24 11.76
N GLU A 62 -4.53 4.41 12.68
CA GLU A 62 -3.09 4.17 12.88
C GLU A 62 -2.45 3.55 11.63
N LEU A 63 -3.04 2.48 11.10
CA LEU A 63 -2.55 1.77 9.93
C LEU A 63 -2.60 2.62 8.67
N ALA A 64 -3.53 3.57 8.56
CA ALA A 64 -3.62 4.48 7.42
C ALA A 64 -2.36 5.35 7.25
N TYR A 65 -1.69 5.70 8.35
CA TYR A 65 -0.42 6.43 8.29
C TYR A 65 0.67 5.60 7.57
N TYR A 66 0.85 4.36 8.01
CA TYR A 66 1.81 3.43 7.38
C TYR A 66 1.41 3.09 5.94
N LEU A 67 0.10 2.94 5.67
CA LEU A 67 -0.41 2.62 4.35
C LEU A 67 -0.07 3.71 3.32
N ARG A 68 -0.25 4.99 3.68
CA ARG A 68 0.11 6.12 2.80
C ARG A 68 1.59 6.14 2.45
N GLY A 69 2.44 5.73 3.41
CA GLY A 69 3.89 5.59 3.21
C GLY A 69 4.32 4.31 2.49
N SER A 70 3.42 3.36 2.25
CA SER A 70 3.77 2.04 1.72
C SER A 70 3.92 1.97 0.20
N PHE A 71 3.45 2.96 -0.55
CA PHE A 71 3.33 2.86 -2.02
C PHE A 71 4.24 3.81 -2.80
N GLY A 72 5.21 4.43 -2.13
CA GLY A 72 6.12 5.40 -2.73
C GLY A 72 5.82 6.84 -2.31
N ASP A 73 6.64 7.78 -2.80
CA ASP A 73 6.49 9.21 -2.56
C ASP A 73 5.87 9.91 -3.79
N GLU A 74 4.75 10.61 -3.62
CA GLU A 74 4.05 11.31 -4.70
C GLU A 74 4.82 12.50 -5.29
N ARG A 75 5.70 13.12 -4.50
CA ARG A 75 6.44 14.33 -4.89
C ARG A 75 7.64 13.95 -5.73
N ARG A 76 8.40 12.95 -5.25
CA ARG A 76 9.58 12.37 -5.90
C ARG A 76 9.22 11.35 -6.98
N ILE A 77 8.03 10.75 -6.92
CA ILE A 77 7.58 9.67 -7.81
C ILE A 77 8.59 8.51 -7.76
N ASP A 78 8.97 8.15 -6.53
CA ASP A 78 9.96 7.11 -6.24
C ASP A 78 9.38 6.01 -5.35
N TYR A 79 10.05 4.86 -5.37
CA TYR A 79 9.74 3.71 -4.53
C TYR A 79 11.00 2.93 -4.19
N GLY A 80 11.07 2.40 -2.97
CA GLY A 80 12.21 1.63 -2.49
C GLY A 80 11.92 0.97 -1.15
N THR A 81 12.96 0.39 -0.55
CA THR A 81 12.84 -0.50 0.61
C THR A 81 12.23 0.16 1.85
N GLY A 82 12.38 1.48 2.02
CA GLY A 82 11.71 2.20 3.10
C GLY A 82 10.17 2.12 3.02
N HIS A 83 9.62 2.12 1.81
CA HIS A 83 8.18 1.96 1.58
C HIS A 83 7.73 0.52 1.82
N GLU A 84 8.56 -0.47 1.45
CA GLU A 84 8.33 -1.88 1.76
C GLU A 84 8.28 -2.10 3.28
N VAL A 85 9.20 -1.50 4.03
CA VAL A 85 9.24 -1.56 5.50
C VAL A 85 7.97 -0.94 6.10
N ALA A 86 7.47 0.17 5.55
CA ALA A 86 6.21 0.75 5.99
C ALA A 86 5.03 -0.23 5.82
N PHE A 87 5.00 -0.99 4.71
CA PHE A 87 3.97 -2.01 4.51
C PHE A 87 4.13 -3.20 5.47
N LEU A 88 5.36 -3.64 5.72
CA LEU A 88 5.65 -4.68 6.70
C LEU A 88 5.25 -4.27 8.12
N ALA A 89 5.36 -2.98 8.46
CA ALA A 89 4.89 -2.45 9.75
C ALA A 89 3.37 -2.64 9.94
N ILE A 90 2.58 -2.52 8.87
CA ILE A 90 1.14 -2.82 8.90
C ILE A 90 0.91 -4.30 9.23
N LEU A 91 1.60 -5.20 8.54
CA LEU A 91 1.48 -6.64 8.79
C LEU A 91 1.92 -7.01 10.21
N PHE A 92 2.98 -6.38 10.70
CA PHE A 92 3.45 -6.54 12.08
C PHE A 92 2.40 -6.08 13.10
N ALA A 93 1.78 -4.92 12.90
CA ALA A 93 0.73 -4.41 13.76
C ALA A 93 -0.53 -5.29 13.77
N LEU A 94 -0.88 -5.89 12.63
CA LEU A 94 -1.97 -6.88 12.57
C LEU A 94 -1.62 -8.17 13.34
N GLY A 95 -0.36 -8.58 13.32
CA GLY A 95 0.12 -9.71 14.12
C GLY A 95 0.19 -9.42 15.62
N SER A 96 0.62 -8.21 16.02
CA SER A 96 0.72 -7.82 17.43
C SER A 96 -0.65 -7.63 18.10
N THR A 97 -1.66 -7.23 17.32
CA THR A 97 -3.06 -7.12 17.77
C THR A 97 -3.82 -8.44 17.77
N GLY A 98 -3.19 -9.53 17.30
CA GLY A 98 -3.80 -10.86 17.24
C GLY A 98 -4.80 -11.06 16.09
N ILE A 99 -4.96 -10.07 15.21
CA ILE A 99 -5.83 -10.15 14.03
C ILE A 99 -5.26 -11.13 13.01
N LEU A 100 -3.94 -11.12 12.85
CA LEU A 100 -3.21 -12.13 12.10
C LEU A 100 -2.74 -13.22 13.06
N ALA A 101 -3.41 -14.37 13.07
CA ALA A 101 -3.09 -15.47 13.98
C ALA A 101 -1.67 -16.02 13.74
N ARG A 102 -0.95 -16.36 14.81
CA ARG A 102 0.45 -16.85 14.73
C ARG A 102 0.62 -18.14 13.92
N SER A 103 -0.40 -19.01 13.89
CA SER A 103 -0.39 -20.24 13.09
C SER A 103 -0.47 -19.98 11.59
N ASP A 104 -1.13 -18.89 11.20
CA ASP A 104 -1.34 -18.49 9.80
C ASP A 104 -0.41 -17.33 9.39
N ALA A 105 0.36 -16.78 10.33
CA ALA A 105 1.05 -15.52 10.16
C ALA A 105 2.13 -15.56 9.08
N ALA A 106 2.94 -16.63 9.01
CA ALA A 106 4.03 -16.70 8.04
C ALA A 106 3.49 -16.78 6.60
N ASP A 107 2.56 -17.71 6.34
CA ASP A 107 1.99 -17.91 5.01
C ASP A 107 1.08 -16.75 4.60
N ALA A 108 0.26 -16.22 5.53
CA ALA A 108 -0.57 -15.06 5.25
C ALA A 108 0.27 -13.81 4.98
N VAL A 109 1.36 -13.56 5.72
CA VAL A 109 2.29 -12.47 5.44
C VAL A 109 2.92 -12.65 4.07
N LEU A 110 3.40 -13.86 3.73
CA LEU A 110 4.01 -14.11 2.43
C LEU A 110 3.03 -13.91 1.27
N VAL A 111 1.79 -14.36 1.40
CA VAL A 111 0.75 -14.18 0.37
C VAL A 111 0.39 -12.69 0.21
N VAL A 112 0.10 -12.00 1.31
CA VAL A 112 -0.26 -10.57 1.26
C VAL A 112 0.90 -9.72 0.78
N PHE A 113 2.13 -10.01 1.21
CA PHE A 113 3.32 -9.31 0.76
C PHE A 113 3.62 -9.61 -0.72
N ALA A 114 3.43 -10.84 -1.19
CA ALA A 114 3.57 -11.18 -2.60
C ALA A 114 2.57 -10.40 -3.47
N ASP A 115 1.32 -10.26 -3.04
CA ASP A 115 0.30 -9.45 -3.73
C ASP A 115 0.64 -7.96 -3.71
N TYR A 116 1.16 -7.45 -2.59
CA TYR A 116 1.67 -6.08 -2.50
C TYR A 116 2.83 -5.86 -3.50
N ILE A 117 3.80 -6.76 -3.56
CA ILE A 117 4.91 -6.67 -4.52
C ILE A 117 4.44 -6.79 -5.97
N ARG A 118 3.36 -7.55 -6.27
CA ARG A 118 2.76 -7.59 -7.60
C ARG A 118 2.18 -6.23 -7.98
N LEU A 119 1.40 -5.62 -7.08
CA LEU A 119 0.86 -4.27 -7.27
C LEU A 119 1.98 -3.24 -7.44
N MET A 120 3.00 -3.27 -6.60
CA MET A 120 4.13 -2.35 -6.71
C MET A 120 4.88 -2.48 -8.03
N ARG A 121 5.12 -3.71 -8.51
CA ARG A 121 5.69 -3.95 -9.84
C ARG A 121 4.85 -3.39 -10.97
N ARG A 122 3.51 -3.39 -10.82
CA ARG A 122 2.61 -2.76 -11.78
C ARG A 122 2.73 -1.24 -11.73
N LEU A 123 2.71 -0.63 -10.54
CA LEU A 123 2.87 0.83 -10.36
C LEU A 123 4.21 1.31 -10.92
N GLN A 124 5.31 0.61 -10.64
CA GLN A 124 6.63 0.90 -11.18
C GLN A 124 6.65 0.88 -12.71
N LYS A 125 6.01 -0.12 -13.34
CA LYS A 125 5.95 -0.24 -14.81
C LYS A 125 5.07 0.83 -15.45
N VAL A 126 3.88 1.08 -14.89
CA VAL A 126 2.89 1.99 -15.47
C VAL A 126 3.30 3.44 -15.27
N TYR A 127 3.81 3.78 -14.09
CA TYR A 127 4.16 5.15 -13.73
C TYR A 127 5.66 5.45 -13.76
N MET A 128 6.51 4.50 -14.15
CA MET A 128 7.96 4.69 -14.24
C MET A 128 8.56 5.24 -12.92
N LEU A 129 8.20 4.62 -11.79
CA LEU A 129 8.67 5.04 -10.47
C LEU A 129 10.20 4.88 -10.38
N GLU A 130 10.88 5.91 -9.90
CA GLU A 130 12.33 5.88 -9.72
C GLU A 130 12.72 5.02 -8.50
N PRO A 131 13.86 4.33 -8.50
CA PRO A 131 14.32 3.62 -7.32
C PRO A 131 14.72 4.62 -6.22
N ALA A 132 14.05 4.58 -5.09
CA ALA A 132 14.40 5.40 -3.94
C ALA A 132 15.70 4.85 -3.32
N GLY A 133 16.75 5.69 -3.26
CA GLY A 133 18.00 5.35 -2.59
C GLY A 133 19.23 5.17 -3.48
N LEU A 134 19.13 5.39 -4.80
CA LEU A 134 20.32 5.69 -5.60
C LEU A 134 20.78 7.11 -5.26
N CYS A 135 21.64 7.23 -4.25
CA CYS A 135 22.47 8.42 -4.09
C CYS A 135 23.29 8.58 -5.38
N SER A 136 22.90 9.54 -6.23
CA SER A 136 23.76 10.14 -7.25
C SER A 136 24.52 11.32 -6.67
#